data_AF-A0A9E2E3P1-F1
#
_entry.id   AF-A0A9E2E3P1-F1
#
_cell.length_a   1.000
_cell.length_b   1.000
_cell.length_c   1.000
_cell.angle_alpha   90.00
_cell.angle_beta   90.00
_cell.angle_gamma   90.00
#
_symmetry.space_group_name_H-M   'P 1'
#
loop_
_entity.id
_entity.type
_entity.pdbx_description
1 polymer ?
#
loop_
_entity_poly.entity_id
_entity_poly.type
_entity_poly.pdbx_seq_one_letter_code
_entity_poly.pdbx_strand_id
1 'polypeptide(L)'
;MLVGSIISRLGVVALLCALALMTSYVNLKQAYNNPRLVELSLGATARKAYEVADAVLGQLGDPMEVAQSNGGMTWSIRILGMPFTDPVAALSVLAVEGQWALGFALGLIVPLLLVFVFGRVFCSYICPASLLFFAVARVRRLLGRWFYFPEWHPGRGLAWGILLGGLGVAVIAGHGVWVLLLPYFALGQTIFHGLAMGTLSVASGSLCVCVVLDFFLGRQFTCRYVCPTGRLLGWLGKRSVFTLQRDASRCINGCNSCAEICPQGISPRLDQTVDCSLCGECMMVCPTHCLSVRRRRRLSPRLAKAALLFWLVSAGPLFAHHFKGLPHYNYFENYPQVPEEEFLGQAGEYEMSLVVYDFQGIHSQNIEDPENVRLFLLVFNLLNSRVYHGELTFEILDGDRVLLSKRYEKAQLENMYSAQRNLSDTGDYAVRLTLHDDGGRQCVIPFRLSSQTTHWGRWIALGLLVLIAVTAVGARKARLVQDRCEAHNRNLSSTAYTQ
;
A
#
# COMPACT_ATOMS: atom_id res chain seq x y z
N MET A 1 -2.76 -13.46 22.13
CA MET A 1 -1.81 -12.70 21.30
C MET A 1 -1.71 -13.23 19.88
N LEU A 2 -1.30 -14.49 19.66
CA LEU A 2 -1.16 -15.06 18.30
C LEU A 2 -2.44 -14.92 17.46
N VAL A 3 -3.60 -15.27 18.02
CA VAL A 3 -4.90 -15.12 17.34
C VAL A 3 -5.14 -13.66 16.94
N GLY A 4 -4.90 -12.71 17.84
CA GLY A 4 -5.01 -11.27 17.55
C GLY A 4 -4.07 -10.81 16.44
N SER A 5 -2.82 -11.28 16.42
CA SER A 5 -1.86 -11.00 15.34
C SER A 5 -2.33 -11.53 13.98
N ILE A 6 -2.97 -12.70 13.93
CA ILE A 6 -3.50 -13.26 12.68
C ILE A 6 -4.74 -12.47 12.22
N ILE A 7 -5.70 -12.24 13.12
CA ILE A 7 -6.92 -11.48 12.80
C ILE A 7 -6.58 -10.06 12.33
N SER A 8 -5.65 -9.39 13.02
CA SER A 8 -5.21 -8.04 12.65
C SER A 8 -4.64 -7.99 11.23
N ARG A 9 -3.76 -8.93 10.86
CA ARG A 9 -3.18 -8.98 9.51
C ARG A 9 -4.21 -9.30 8.43
N LEU A 10 -5.15 -10.20 8.72
CA LEU A 10 -6.28 -10.47 7.82
C LEU A 10 -7.14 -9.22 7.63
N GLY A 11 -7.42 -8.50 8.72
CA GLY A 11 -8.13 -7.22 8.69
C GLY A 11 -7.40 -6.18 7.84
N VAL A 12 -6.07 -6.08 7.96
CA VAL A 12 -5.27 -5.17 7.12
C VAL A 12 -5.32 -5.54 5.64
N VAL A 13 -5.21 -6.83 5.29
CA VAL A 13 -5.33 -7.26 3.89
C VAL A 13 -6.73 -6.98 3.36
N ALA A 14 -7.78 -7.24 4.13
CA ALA A 14 -9.15 -6.90 3.76
C ALA A 14 -9.33 -5.38 3.58
N LEU A 15 -8.73 -4.57 4.45
CA LEU A 15 -8.70 -3.12 4.33
C LEU A 15 -7.99 -2.69 3.04
N LEU A 16 -6.85 -3.27 2.69
CA LEU A 16 -6.16 -2.98 1.43
C LEU A 16 -7.02 -3.32 0.20
N CYS A 17 -7.75 -4.44 0.23
CA CYS A 17 -8.70 -4.77 -0.84
C CYS A 17 -9.83 -3.74 -0.91
N ALA A 18 -10.38 -3.35 0.25
CA ALA A 18 -11.42 -2.32 0.30
C ALA A 18 -10.91 -0.98 -0.25
N LEU A 19 -9.72 -0.54 0.16
CA LEU A 19 -9.07 0.68 -0.34
C LEU A 19 -8.76 0.62 -1.84
N ALA A 20 -8.38 -0.54 -2.37
CA ALA A 20 -8.23 -0.70 -3.82
C ALA A 20 -9.56 -0.53 -4.56
N LEU A 21 -10.64 -1.08 -4.01
CA LEU A 21 -11.99 -0.92 -4.57
C LEU A 21 -12.57 0.49 -4.34
N MET A 22 -12.01 1.29 -3.41
CA MET A 22 -12.43 2.68 -3.23
C MET A 22 -12.17 3.52 -4.47
N THR A 23 -11.13 3.24 -5.25
CA THR A 23 -10.91 3.93 -6.53
C THR A 23 -12.06 3.69 -7.50
N SER A 24 -12.57 2.45 -7.57
CA SER A 24 -13.77 2.16 -8.36
C SER A 24 -14.98 2.94 -7.85
N TYR A 25 -15.18 3.02 -6.53
CA TYR A 25 -16.24 3.85 -5.96
C TYR A 25 -16.07 5.34 -6.29
N VAL A 26 -14.87 5.90 -6.12
CA VAL A 26 -14.56 7.31 -6.44
C VAL A 26 -14.87 7.58 -7.91
N ASN A 27 -14.43 6.71 -8.82
CA ASN A 27 -14.71 6.84 -10.25
C ASN A 27 -16.23 6.83 -10.51
N LEU A 28 -16.98 5.90 -9.90
CA LEU A 28 -18.44 5.85 -10.06
C LEU A 28 -19.15 7.06 -9.45
N LYS A 29 -18.67 7.54 -8.29
CA LYS A 29 -19.23 8.68 -7.57
C LYS A 29 -18.93 9.98 -8.32
N GLN A 30 -17.76 10.11 -8.96
CA GLN A 30 -17.41 11.23 -9.83
C GLN A 30 -18.20 11.18 -11.16
N ALA A 31 -18.21 10.02 -11.82
CA ALA A 31 -18.81 9.85 -13.15
C ALA A 31 -20.34 9.96 -13.13
N TYR A 32 -20.98 9.29 -12.17
CA TYR A 32 -22.43 9.12 -12.18
C TYR A 32 -23.10 9.88 -11.04
N ASN A 33 -22.50 9.88 -9.85
CA ASN A 33 -23.08 10.37 -8.59
C ASN A 33 -24.55 9.95 -8.35
N ASN A 34 -24.98 8.85 -8.98
CA ASN A 34 -26.37 8.40 -9.00
C ASN A 34 -26.41 6.87 -9.14
N PRO A 35 -26.96 6.13 -8.16
CA PRO A 35 -27.02 4.67 -8.20
C PRO A 35 -27.72 4.10 -9.43
N ARG A 36 -28.71 4.81 -10.00
CA ARG A 36 -29.45 4.35 -11.17
C ARG A 36 -28.59 4.43 -12.43
N LEU A 37 -27.76 5.46 -12.57
CA LEU A 37 -26.83 5.58 -13.68
C LEU A 37 -25.72 4.52 -13.60
N VAL A 38 -25.23 4.21 -12.39
CA VAL A 38 -24.32 3.08 -12.15
C VAL A 38 -24.95 1.73 -12.55
N GLU A 39 -26.23 1.54 -12.27
CA GLU A 39 -26.95 0.32 -12.66
C GLU A 39 -27.07 0.19 -14.18
N LEU A 40 -27.34 1.28 -14.87
CA LEU A 40 -27.47 1.29 -16.32
C LEU A 40 -26.14 1.01 -17.02
N SER A 41 -25.01 1.44 -16.44
CA SER A 41 -23.68 1.22 -17.02
C SER A 41 -23.07 -0.13 -16.66
N LEU A 42 -23.17 -0.56 -15.39
CA LEU A 42 -22.42 -1.70 -14.87
C LEU A 42 -23.31 -2.79 -14.24
N GLY A 43 -24.64 -2.61 -14.26
CA GLY A 43 -25.61 -3.57 -13.77
C GLY A 43 -25.94 -3.48 -12.27
N ALA A 44 -26.88 -4.32 -11.85
CA ALA A 44 -27.46 -4.29 -10.49
C ALA A 44 -26.45 -4.57 -9.36
N THR A 45 -25.42 -5.38 -9.63
CA THR A 45 -24.37 -5.69 -8.66
C THR A 45 -23.50 -4.47 -8.37
N ALA A 46 -23.13 -3.71 -9.40
CA ALA A 46 -22.35 -2.49 -9.27
C ALA A 46 -23.13 -1.39 -8.54
N ARG A 47 -24.42 -1.24 -8.85
CA ARG A 47 -25.33 -0.35 -8.08
C ARG A 47 -25.31 -0.67 -6.60
N LYS A 48 -25.48 -1.94 -6.25
CA LYS A 48 -25.54 -2.37 -4.84
C LYS A 48 -24.22 -2.11 -4.12
N ALA A 49 -23.09 -2.36 -4.79
CA ALA A 49 -21.76 -2.06 -4.25
C ALA A 49 -21.56 -0.56 -4.04
N TYR A 50 -21.98 0.27 -4.99
CA TYR A 50 -21.94 1.73 -4.90
C TYR A 50 -22.78 2.25 -3.73
N GLU A 51 -24.04 1.81 -3.59
CA GLU A 51 -24.94 2.21 -2.49
C GLU A 51 -24.37 1.84 -1.12
N VAL A 52 -23.78 0.64 -0.99
CA VAL A 52 -23.14 0.20 0.26
C VAL A 52 -21.91 1.05 0.58
N ALA A 53 -21.04 1.30 -0.41
CA ALA A 53 -19.87 2.14 -0.22
C ALA A 53 -20.25 3.57 0.18
N ASP A 54 -21.21 4.17 -0.53
CA ASP A 54 -21.74 5.51 -0.26
C ASP A 54 -22.30 5.61 1.17
N ALA A 55 -23.10 4.64 1.58
CA ALA A 55 -23.70 4.59 2.91
C ALA A 55 -22.67 4.41 4.03
N VAL A 56 -21.63 3.58 3.82
CA VAL A 56 -20.56 3.36 4.80
C VAL A 56 -19.67 4.59 4.92
N LEU A 57 -19.25 5.17 3.81
CA LEU A 57 -18.39 6.35 3.79
C LEU A 57 -19.14 7.59 4.32
N GLY A 58 -20.43 7.70 4.03
CA GLY A 58 -21.30 8.76 4.57
C GLY A 58 -21.43 8.77 6.09
N GLN A 59 -21.15 7.65 6.77
CA GLN A 59 -21.07 7.62 8.23
C GLN A 59 -19.80 8.28 8.79
N LEU A 60 -18.77 8.45 7.96
CA LEU A 60 -17.46 8.98 8.34
C LEU A 60 -17.26 10.45 7.93
N GLY A 61 -18.12 10.99 7.07
CA GLY A 61 -18.03 12.35 6.54
C GLY A 61 -18.61 12.44 5.13
N ASP A 62 -18.16 13.41 4.33
CA ASP A 62 -18.47 13.43 2.91
C ASP A 62 -17.87 12.18 2.22
N PRO A 63 -18.68 11.33 1.56
CA PRO A 63 -18.20 10.08 1.01
C PRO A 63 -17.02 10.22 0.03
N MET A 64 -17.03 11.28 -0.79
CA MET A 64 -15.97 11.54 -1.75
C MET A 64 -14.69 11.95 -1.05
N GLU A 65 -14.77 12.91 -0.12
CA GLU A 65 -13.62 13.38 0.64
C GLU A 65 -12.99 12.25 1.47
N VAL A 66 -13.82 11.43 2.13
CA VAL A 66 -13.34 10.28 2.91
C VAL A 66 -12.65 9.26 2.01
N ALA A 67 -13.22 8.94 0.84
CA ALA A 67 -12.63 7.97 -0.09
C ALA A 67 -11.31 8.49 -0.69
N GLN A 68 -11.24 9.77 -1.08
CA GLN A 68 -10.04 10.38 -1.64
C GLN A 68 -8.93 10.54 -0.60
N SER A 69 -9.27 10.99 0.61
CA SER A 69 -8.29 11.22 1.68
C SER A 69 -7.72 9.95 2.31
N ASN A 70 -8.41 8.82 2.15
CA ASN A 70 -7.98 7.51 2.66
C ASN A 70 -7.60 6.52 1.55
N GLY A 71 -7.62 6.93 0.28
CA GLY A 71 -7.18 6.11 -0.84
C GLY A 71 -5.71 5.68 -0.71
N GLY A 72 -5.40 4.47 -1.19
CA GLY A 72 -4.03 3.97 -1.30
C GLY A 72 -3.67 2.79 -0.39
N MET A 73 -2.49 2.84 0.23
CA MET A 73 -1.85 1.72 0.94
C MET A 73 -1.87 1.94 2.46
N THR A 74 -1.48 0.91 3.24
CA THR A 74 -1.45 0.97 4.72
C THR A 74 -0.77 2.20 5.33
N TRP A 75 0.19 2.82 4.64
CA TRP A 75 0.93 4.02 5.06
C TRP A 75 0.48 5.33 4.35
N SER A 76 -0.67 5.33 3.70
CA SER A 76 -1.33 6.55 3.19
C SER A 76 -2.67 6.82 3.89
N ILE A 77 -3.10 5.93 4.79
CA ILE A 77 -4.34 6.08 5.56
C ILE A 77 -4.20 7.22 6.56
N ARG A 78 -5.24 8.04 6.67
CA ARG A 78 -5.35 9.03 7.74
C ARG A 78 -6.12 8.44 8.91
N ILE A 79 -5.46 8.33 10.07
CA ILE A 79 -6.13 7.88 11.29
C ILE A 79 -6.59 9.12 12.04
N LEU A 80 -7.90 9.38 12.05
CA LEU A 80 -8.48 10.57 12.71
C LEU A 80 -7.84 11.89 12.21
N GLY A 81 -7.65 12.01 10.90
CA GLY A 81 -7.05 13.20 10.27
C GLY A 81 -5.52 13.24 10.25
N MET A 82 -4.83 12.41 11.03
CA MET A 82 -3.36 12.35 11.03
C MET A 82 -2.83 11.38 9.96
N PRO A 83 -1.84 11.78 9.15
CA PRO A 83 -1.17 10.86 8.22
C PRO A 83 -0.47 9.75 9.01
N PHE A 84 -0.37 8.56 8.42
CA PHE A 84 0.40 7.45 9.00
C PHE A 84 1.57 7.10 8.08
N THR A 85 2.78 7.56 8.41
CA THR A 85 3.91 7.55 7.48
C THR A 85 4.92 6.44 7.80
N ASP A 86 5.42 5.74 6.77
CA ASP A 86 6.51 4.78 6.95
C ASP A 86 7.83 5.50 7.33
N PRO A 87 8.53 5.06 8.40
CA PRO A 87 9.80 5.65 8.80
C PRO A 87 10.92 5.62 7.76
N VAL A 88 10.99 4.60 6.91
CA VAL A 88 12.06 4.52 5.89
C VAL A 88 11.75 5.42 4.70
N ALA A 89 10.49 5.45 4.26
CA ALA A 89 10.02 6.39 3.24
C ALA A 89 10.21 7.85 3.71
N ALA A 90 9.87 8.18 4.96
CA ALA A 90 10.10 9.52 5.50
C ALA A 90 11.59 9.90 5.51
N LEU A 91 12.47 8.95 5.89
CA LEU A 91 13.91 9.17 5.82
C LEU A 91 14.41 9.40 4.39
N SER A 92 13.81 8.72 3.40
CA SER A 92 14.18 8.96 1.99
C SER A 92 13.73 10.32 1.49
N VAL A 93 12.53 10.77 1.84
CA VAL A 93 12.05 12.11 1.48
C VAL A 93 12.95 13.17 2.11
N LEU A 94 13.30 13.02 3.40
CA LEU A 94 14.26 13.90 4.05
C LEU A 94 15.62 13.91 3.35
N ALA A 95 16.12 12.74 2.95
CA ALA A 95 17.44 12.63 2.30
C ALA A 95 17.45 13.31 0.92
N VAL A 96 16.35 13.20 0.16
CA VAL A 96 16.20 13.81 -1.17
C VAL A 96 15.99 15.32 -1.05
N GLU A 97 15.06 15.76 -0.21
CA GLU A 97 14.64 17.16 -0.11
C GLU A 97 15.56 18.02 0.77
N GLY A 98 16.32 17.39 1.68
CA GLY A 98 17.14 18.09 2.67
C GLY A 98 16.35 18.81 3.78
N GLN A 99 15.01 18.79 3.73
CA GLN A 99 14.13 19.48 4.67
C GLN A 99 12.99 18.58 5.17
N TRP A 100 12.52 18.86 6.40
CA TRP A 100 11.38 18.16 6.99
C TRP A 100 10.07 18.82 6.58
N ALA A 101 9.33 18.16 5.68
CA ALA A 101 7.93 18.49 5.46
C ALA A 101 7.11 18.17 6.72
N LEU A 102 6.37 19.17 7.24
CA LEU A 102 5.61 19.05 8.48
C LEU A 102 4.65 17.85 8.46
N GLY A 103 3.98 17.59 7.34
CA GLY A 103 3.06 16.45 7.19
C GLY A 103 3.73 15.09 7.41
N PHE A 104 4.94 14.89 6.91
CA PHE A 104 5.71 13.65 7.13
C PHE A 104 6.18 13.53 8.58
N ALA A 105 6.64 14.65 9.18
CA ALA A 105 7.03 14.66 10.58
C ALA A 105 5.87 14.30 11.51
N LEU A 106 4.67 14.85 11.24
CA LEU A 106 3.45 14.49 11.95
C LEU A 106 3.07 13.03 11.72
N GLY A 107 3.21 12.54 10.49
CA GLY A 107 2.85 11.16 10.17
C GLY A 107 3.75 10.10 10.81
N LEU A 108 4.94 10.49 11.28
CA LEU A 108 5.85 9.61 12.02
C LEU A 108 5.47 9.42 13.49
N ILE A 109 4.60 10.25 14.06
CA ILE A 109 4.26 10.18 15.50
C ILE A 109 3.71 8.81 15.89
N VAL A 110 2.66 8.36 15.19
CA VAL A 110 1.97 7.10 15.48
C VAL A 110 2.91 5.89 15.34
N PRO A 111 3.66 5.72 14.22
CA PRO A 111 4.57 4.59 14.08
C PRO A 111 5.71 4.62 15.12
N LEU A 112 6.27 5.80 15.41
CA LEU A 112 7.32 5.93 16.43
C LEU A 112 6.79 5.60 17.83
N LEU A 113 5.61 6.10 18.21
CA LEU A 113 4.95 5.75 19.47
C LEU A 113 4.74 4.24 19.58
N LEU A 114 4.18 3.64 18.54
CA LEU A 114 3.92 2.21 18.48
C LEU A 114 5.21 1.41 18.68
N VAL A 115 6.33 1.85 18.11
CA VAL A 115 7.63 1.20 18.25
C VAL A 115 8.28 1.42 19.62
N PHE A 116 8.17 2.62 20.19
CA PHE A 116 8.68 2.89 21.54
C PHE A 116 7.85 2.21 22.63
N VAL A 117 6.56 1.94 22.39
CA VAL A 117 5.70 1.24 23.35
C VAL A 117 5.85 -0.27 23.21
N PHE A 118 5.75 -0.81 21.99
CA PHE A 118 5.60 -2.25 21.75
C PHE A 118 6.76 -2.87 20.93
N GLY A 119 7.77 -2.10 20.53
CA GLY A 119 8.88 -2.61 19.72
C GLY A 119 8.46 -2.87 18.28
N ARG A 120 8.85 -4.01 17.70
CA ARG A 120 8.54 -4.36 16.29
C ARG A 120 7.10 -4.84 16.06
N VAL A 121 6.12 -4.33 16.79
CA VAL A 121 4.74 -4.84 16.72
C VAL A 121 4.10 -4.61 15.35
N PHE A 122 4.54 -3.58 14.60
CA PHE A 122 4.12 -3.35 13.21
C PHE A 122 4.29 -4.61 12.35
N CYS A 123 5.44 -5.30 12.45
CA CYS A 123 5.76 -6.46 11.62
C CYS A 123 4.83 -7.67 11.82
N SER A 124 4.11 -7.75 12.93
CA SER A 124 3.25 -8.90 13.27
C SER A 124 1.76 -8.57 13.34
N TYR A 125 1.37 -7.29 13.47
CA TYR A 125 -0.05 -6.88 13.54
C TYR A 125 -0.49 -6.03 12.35
N ILE A 126 0.39 -5.21 11.78
CA ILE A 126 0.01 -4.21 10.77
C ILE A 126 0.57 -4.55 9.38
N CYS A 127 1.80 -5.08 9.29
CA CYS A 127 2.44 -5.37 8.01
C CYS A 127 1.65 -6.43 7.20
N PRO A 128 1.10 -6.09 6.02
CA PRO A 128 0.33 -7.05 5.20
C PRO A 128 1.22 -8.15 4.63
N ALA A 129 2.47 -7.83 4.26
CA ALA A 129 3.43 -8.81 3.74
C ALA A 129 3.85 -9.87 4.77
N SER A 130 3.69 -9.57 6.06
CA SER A 130 3.90 -10.56 7.12
C SER A 130 3.00 -11.78 6.92
N LEU A 131 1.73 -11.60 6.53
CA LEU A 131 0.82 -12.71 6.28
C LEU A 131 1.35 -13.65 5.19
N LEU A 132 1.85 -13.06 4.10
CA LEU A 132 2.48 -13.76 2.98
C LEU A 132 3.69 -14.59 3.44
N PHE A 133 4.65 -13.97 4.15
CA PHE A 133 5.84 -14.69 4.63
C PHE A 133 5.52 -15.79 5.66
N PHE A 134 4.46 -15.62 6.44
CA PHE A 134 3.96 -16.67 7.33
C PHE A 134 3.38 -17.86 6.56
N ALA A 135 2.69 -17.61 5.44
CA ALA A 135 2.21 -18.66 4.56
C ALA A 135 3.38 -19.37 3.86
N VAL A 136 4.35 -18.63 3.33
CA VAL A 136 5.59 -19.19 2.75
C VAL A 136 6.32 -20.09 3.75
N ALA A 137 6.51 -19.63 4.99
CA ALA A 137 7.14 -20.44 6.04
C ALA A 137 6.34 -21.70 6.41
N ARG A 138 5.03 -21.75 6.15
CA ARG A 138 4.19 -22.94 6.35
C ARG A 138 4.31 -23.90 5.19
N VAL A 139 4.29 -23.41 3.95
CA VAL A 139 4.53 -24.21 2.74
C VAL A 139 5.91 -24.83 2.78
N ARG A 140 6.95 -24.04 3.11
CA ARG A 140 8.32 -24.53 3.30
C ARG A 140 8.39 -25.66 4.33
N ARG A 141 7.70 -25.55 5.47
CA ARG A 141 7.65 -26.63 6.48
C ARG A 141 6.91 -27.88 5.99
N LEU A 142 5.86 -27.71 5.21
CA LEU A 142 5.13 -28.84 4.62
C LEU A 142 6.03 -29.58 3.62
N LEU A 143 6.70 -28.83 2.73
CA LEU A 143 7.63 -29.38 1.75
C LEU A 143 8.92 -29.91 2.37
N GLY A 144 9.29 -29.40 3.55
CA GLY A 144 10.42 -29.85 4.35
C GLY A 144 10.35 -31.32 4.78
N ARG A 145 9.20 -31.97 4.58
CA ARG A 145 9.03 -33.43 4.77
C ARG A 145 9.66 -34.25 3.65
N TRP A 146 9.85 -33.65 2.47
CA TRP A 146 10.40 -34.30 1.28
C TRP A 146 11.71 -33.66 0.81
N PHE A 147 11.93 -32.37 1.10
CA PHE A 147 13.09 -31.62 0.66
C PHE A 147 13.84 -31.00 1.83
N TYR A 148 15.16 -30.92 1.73
CA TYR A 148 15.99 -30.15 2.65
C TYR A 148 16.03 -28.68 2.22
N PHE A 149 15.79 -27.76 3.15
CA PHE A 149 15.89 -26.32 2.91
C PHE A 149 16.93 -25.70 3.86
N PRO A 150 18.00 -25.06 3.35
CA PRO A 150 19.02 -24.47 4.19
C PRO A 150 18.51 -23.26 4.96
N GLU A 151 19.05 -23.03 6.16
CA GLU A 151 18.87 -21.78 6.90
C GLU A 151 20.15 -20.96 6.81
N TRP A 152 20.08 -19.83 6.09
CA TRP A 152 21.18 -18.90 5.95
C TRP A 152 21.04 -17.75 6.94
N HIS A 153 22.15 -17.43 7.61
CA HIS A 153 22.19 -16.50 8.73
C HIS A 153 23.21 -15.37 8.48
N PRO A 154 22.96 -14.46 7.52
CA PRO A 154 23.88 -13.35 7.30
C PRO A 154 23.92 -12.42 8.52
N GLY A 155 24.99 -11.64 8.61
CA GLY A 155 25.11 -10.61 9.65
C GLY A 155 23.96 -9.61 9.56
N ARG A 156 23.50 -9.11 10.72
CA ARG A 156 22.42 -8.09 10.80
C ARG A 156 22.80 -6.74 10.15
N GLY A 157 24.04 -6.59 9.67
CA GLY A 157 24.52 -5.44 8.92
C GLY A 157 23.92 -5.34 7.50
N LEU A 158 23.46 -6.46 6.91
CA LEU A 158 22.92 -6.46 5.55
C LEU A 158 21.75 -5.47 5.39
N ALA A 159 20.78 -5.49 6.30
CA ALA A 159 19.65 -4.58 6.25
C ALA A 159 20.04 -3.10 6.46
N TRP A 160 21.14 -2.82 7.18
CA TRP A 160 21.68 -1.46 7.28
C TRP A 160 22.35 -1.03 6.00
N GLY A 161 23.11 -1.92 5.35
CA GLY A 161 23.67 -1.69 4.02
C GLY A 161 22.59 -1.43 2.98
N ILE A 162 21.50 -2.22 3.00
CA ILE A 162 20.33 -2.00 2.13
C ILE A 162 19.68 -0.65 2.44
N LEU A 163 19.46 -0.29 3.71
CA LEU A 163 18.89 1.02 4.08
C LEU A 163 19.75 2.17 3.54
N LEU A 164 21.05 2.17 3.83
CA LEU A 164 21.96 3.24 3.43
C LEU A 164 22.13 3.29 1.91
N GLY A 165 22.27 2.13 1.26
CA GLY A 165 22.34 2.03 -0.20
C GLY A 165 21.06 2.52 -0.86
N GLY A 166 19.89 2.11 -0.38
CA GLY A 166 18.60 2.57 -0.93
C GLY A 166 18.33 4.05 -0.67
N LEU A 167 18.80 4.62 0.44
CA LEU A 167 18.79 6.08 0.64
C LEU A 167 19.70 6.78 -0.37
N GLY A 168 20.91 6.25 -0.61
CA GLY A 168 21.82 6.76 -1.63
C GLY A 168 21.22 6.72 -3.04
N VAL A 169 20.59 5.60 -3.42
CA VAL A 169 19.88 5.49 -4.70
C VAL A 169 18.70 6.47 -4.77
N ALA A 170 17.93 6.65 -3.69
CA ALA A 170 16.83 7.62 -3.67
C ALA A 170 17.33 9.05 -3.92
N VAL A 171 18.45 9.44 -3.30
CA VAL A 171 19.09 10.74 -3.51
C VAL A 171 19.58 10.90 -4.95
N ILE A 172 20.27 9.88 -5.50
CA ILE A 172 20.79 9.93 -6.88
C ILE A 172 19.66 9.99 -7.90
N ALA A 173 18.59 9.22 -7.69
CA ALA A 173 17.45 9.17 -8.60
C ALA A 173 16.48 10.35 -8.43
N GLY A 174 16.57 11.10 -7.32
CA GLY A 174 15.65 12.19 -6.99
C GLY A 174 14.23 11.74 -6.62
N HIS A 175 14.01 10.44 -6.39
CA HIS A 175 12.68 9.91 -6.02
C HIS A 175 12.75 8.73 -5.05
N GLY A 176 11.65 8.47 -4.34
CA GLY A 176 11.58 7.42 -3.32
C GLY A 176 11.54 6.01 -3.89
N VAL A 177 12.67 5.29 -3.89
CA VAL A 177 12.77 3.89 -4.39
C VAL A 177 12.07 2.84 -3.52
N TRP A 178 11.80 3.18 -2.25
CA TRP A 178 11.24 2.26 -1.26
C TRP A 178 9.84 1.75 -1.57
N VAL A 179 9.08 2.54 -2.34
CA VAL A 179 7.75 2.17 -2.82
C VAL A 179 7.81 0.88 -3.63
N LEU A 180 8.90 0.64 -4.37
CA LEU A 180 9.10 -0.59 -5.14
C LEU A 180 9.76 -1.69 -4.31
N LEU A 181 10.66 -1.37 -3.38
CA LEU A 181 11.52 -2.37 -2.73
C LEU A 181 10.94 -2.95 -1.43
N LEU A 182 10.10 -2.21 -0.71
CA LEU A 182 9.57 -2.67 0.57
C LEU A 182 8.43 -3.66 0.35
N PRO A 183 8.46 -4.85 0.96
CA PRO A 183 7.56 -5.94 0.61
C PRO A 183 6.09 -5.63 0.88
N TYR A 184 5.79 -4.79 1.87
CA TYR A 184 4.42 -4.38 2.17
C TYR A 184 3.90 -3.28 1.23
N PHE A 185 4.77 -2.39 0.70
CA PHE A 185 4.38 -1.45 -0.36
C PHE A 185 4.17 -2.20 -1.67
N ALA A 186 5.09 -3.13 -1.99
CA ALA A 186 4.98 -3.97 -3.16
C ALA A 186 3.71 -4.83 -3.16
N LEU A 187 3.36 -5.44 -2.02
CA LEU A 187 2.11 -6.18 -1.87
C LEU A 187 0.89 -5.26 -2.00
N GLY A 188 0.90 -4.09 -1.35
CA GLY A 188 -0.18 -3.11 -1.45
C GLY A 188 -0.44 -2.66 -2.88
N GLN A 189 0.61 -2.31 -3.62
CA GLN A 189 0.52 -1.95 -5.04
C GLN A 189 0.05 -3.11 -5.90
N THR A 190 0.52 -4.33 -5.64
CA THR A 190 0.07 -5.52 -6.40
C THR A 190 -1.43 -5.76 -6.20
N ILE A 191 -1.94 -5.61 -4.97
CA ILE A 191 -3.38 -5.69 -4.67
C ILE A 191 -4.13 -4.56 -5.37
N PHE A 192 -3.61 -3.33 -5.29
CA PHE A 192 -4.23 -2.15 -5.90
C PHE A 192 -4.33 -2.28 -7.43
N HIS A 193 -3.21 -2.52 -8.12
CA HIS A 193 -3.21 -2.69 -9.58
C HIS A 193 -4.07 -3.87 -10.00
N GLY A 194 -4.01 -4.99 -9.25
CA GLY A 194 -4.80 -6.17 -9.55
C GLY A 194 -6.30 -5.93 -9.46
N LEU A 195 -6.77 -5.35 -8.35
CA LEU A 195 -8.19 -5.20 -8.09
C LEU A 195 -8.80 -3.95 -8.72
N ALA A 196 -8.06 -2.83 -8.75
CA ALA A 196 -8.56 -1.55 -9.25
C ALA A 196 -8.33 -1.37 -10.76
N MET A 197 -7.16 -1.79 -11.27
CA MET A 197 -6.78 -1.60 -12.68
C MET A 197 -6.82 -2.89 -13.51
N GLY A 198 -7.00 -4.04 -12.87
CA GLY A 198 -6.84 -5.35 -13.52
C GLY A 198 -5.40 -5.73 -13.84
N THR A 199 -4.40 -4.86 -13.68
CA THR A 199 -3.02 -5.07 -14.12
C THR A 199 -2.12 -5.67 -13.04
N LEU A 200 -0.90 -6.08 -13.44
CA LEU A 200 0.14 -6.50 -12.50
C LEU A 200 1.12 -5.35 -12.26
N SER A 201 1.29 -4.94 -11.00
CA SER A 201 2.24 -3.88 -10.63
C SER A 201 3.68 -4.31 -10.92
N VAL A 202 4.53 -3.36 -11.35
CA VAL A 202 5.99 -3.54 -11.42
C VAL A 202 6.58 -3.99 -10.07
N ALA A 203 5.98 -3.54 -8.95
CA ALA A 203 6.41 -3.92 -7.62
C ALA A 203 6.18 -5.41 -7.30
N SER A 204 5.37 -6.13 -8.08
CA SER A 204 5.19 -7.58 -7.92
C SER A 204 6.50 -8.36 -8.13
N GLY A 205 7.42 -7.82 -8.94
CA GLY A 205 8.76 -8.40 -9.14
C GLY A 205 9.58 -8.44 -7.86
N SER A 206 9.66 -7.32 -7.12
CA SER A 206 10.39 -7.26 -5.85
C SER A 206 9.72 -8.11 -4.77
N LEU A 207 8.39 -8.18 -4.76
CA LEU A 207 7.64 -9.05 -3.86
C LEU A 207 7.96 -10.53 -4.15
N CYS A 208 8.02 -10.92 -5.43
CA CYS A 208 8.41 -12.26 -5.85
C CYS A 208 9.83 -12.60 -5.36
N VAL A 209 10.80 -11.69 -5.52
CA VAL A 209 12.15 -11.85 -4.98
C VAL A 209 12.10 -12.09 -3.46
N CYS A 210 11.34 -11.28 -2.71
CA CYS A 210 11.20 -11.48 -1.26
C CYS A 210 10.63 -12.87 -0.90
N VAL A 211 9.62 -13.33 -1.64
CA VAL A 211 9.02 -14.66 -1.45
C VAL A 211 10.04 -15.77 -1.73
N VAL A 212 10.83 -15.65 -2.79
CA VAL A 212 11.89 -16.60 -3.15
C VAL A 212 12.96 -16.65 -2.06
N LEU A 213 13.42 -15.50 -1.58
CA LEU A 213 14.41 -15.44 -0.49
C LEU A 213 13.88 -16.12 0.78
N ASP A 214 12.63 -15.87 1.17
CA ASP A 214 12.00 -16.50 2.32
C ASP A 214 11.79 -18.02 2.15
N PHE A 215 11.50 -18.45 0.92
CA PHE A 215 11.30 -19.86 0.64
C PHE A 215 12.64 -20.62 0.73
N PHE A 216 13.68 -20.15 0.05
CA PHE A 216 14.95 -20.88 -0.09
C PHE A 216 15.96 -20.58 1.02
N LEU A 217 16.07 -19.34 1.52
CA LEU A 217 17.18 -18.94 2.40
C LEU A 217 16.86 -18.97 3.89
N GLY A 218 15.58 -18.87 4.27
CA GLY A 218 15.20 -19.01 5.67
C GLY A 218 13.79 -18.53 5.95
N ARG A 219 13.17 -19.04 7.01
CA ARG A 219 11.87 -18.56 7.49
C ARG A 219 11.96 -17.06 7.80
N GLN A 220 11.11 -16.24 7.18
CA GLN A 220 11.09 -14.79 7.42
C GLN A 220 12.44 -14.11 7.16
N PHE A 221 13.21 -14.66 6.22
CA PHE A 221 14.54 -14.16 5.84
C PHE A 221 14.51 -12.69 5.46
N THR A 222 13.54 -12.29 4.63
CA THR A 222 13.37 -10.90 4.19
C THR A 222 13.15 -10.00 5.40
N CYS A 223 12.23 -10.33 6.30
CA CYS A 223 11.96 -9.51 7.49
C CYS A 223 13.15 -9.44 8.46
N ARG A 224 14.00 -10.48 8.51
CA ARG A 224 15.13 -10.56 9.44
C ARG A 224 16.38 -9.84 8.93
N TYR A 225 16.66 -9.92 7.64
CA TYR A 225 17.96 -9.53 7.08
C TYR A 225 17.91 -8.55 5.91
N VAL A 226 16.77 -8.42 5.21
CA VAL A 226 16.67 -7.62 3.97
C VAL A 226 15.86 -6.35 4.20
N CYS A 227 14.71 -6.46 4.86
CA CYS A 227 13.76 -5.37 5.06
C CYS A 227 14.35 -4.27 5.96
N PRO A 228 14.63 -3.06 5.43
CA PRO A 228 15.24 -1.99 6.20
C PRO A 228 14.28 -1.39 7.24
N THR A 229 12.96 -1.35 6.95
CA THR A 229 11.95 -0.96 7.94
C THR A 229 11.99 -1.91 9.13
N GLY A 230 12.02 -3.22 8.87
CA GLY A 230 12.20 -4.23 9.92
C GLY A 230 13.42 -3.89 10.78
N ARG A 231 14.59 -3.69 10.15
CA ARG A 231 15.82 -3.36 10.85
C ARG A 231 15.69 -2.11 11.74
N LEU A 232 15.25 -1.00 11.16
CA LEU A 232 15.05 0.28 11.82
C LEU A 232 14.12 0.16 13.03
N LEU A 233 12.94 -0.48 12.86
CA LEU A 233 11.97 -0.63 13.94
C LEU A 233 12.50 -1.47 15.10
N GLY A 234 13.40 -2.42 14.87
CA GLY A 234 13.98 -3.21 15.98
C GLY A 234 15.10 -2.52 16.68
N TRP A 235 15.86 -1.69 15.94
CA TRP A 235 16.85 -0.84 16.55
C TRP A 235 16.18 0.18 17.49
N LEU A 236 15.12 0.86 17.03
CA LEU A 236 14.28 1.74 17.85
C LEU A 236 13.61 0.96 18.99
N GLY A 237 13.08 -0.22 18.69
CA GLY A 237 12.39 -1.11 19.63
C GLY A 237 13.26 -1.72 20.72
N LYS A 238 14.60 -1.60 20.68
CA LYS A 238 15.50 -2.03 21.78
C LYS A 238 15.13 -1.43 23.14
N ARG A 239 14.50 -0.25 23.11
CA ARG A 239 14.08 0.51 24.29
C ARG A 239 12.57 0.45 24.53
N SER A 240 11.86 -0.50 23.93
CA SER A 240 10.39 -0.61 24.07
C SER A 240 9.96 -0.74 25.53
N VAL A 241 8.80 -0.15 25.84
CA VAL A 241 8.16 -0.22 27.17
C VAL A 241 7.75 -1.64 27.50
N PHE A 242 7.11 -2.32 26.56
CA PHE A 242 6.67 -3.70 26.69
C PHE A 242 7.64 -4.63 25.96
N THR A 243 7.98 -5.74 26.60
CA THR A 243 8.81 -6.79 26.02
C THR A 243 8.35 -8.16 26.51
N LEU A 244 8.74 -9.19 25.78
CA LEU A 244 8.55 -10.57 26.21
C LEU A 244 9.52 -10.85 27.36
N GLN A 245 9.04 -11.45 28.45
CA GLN A 245 9.87 -11.86 29.57
C GLN A 245 9.59 -13.33 29.91
N ARG A 246 10.65 -14.03 30.29
CA ARG A 246 10.61 -15.40 30.75
C ARG A 246 10.68 -15.44 32.26
N ASP A 247 9.87 -16.31 32.83
CA ASP A 247 10.01 -16.77 34.20
C ASP A 247 10.99 -17.94 34.24
N ALA A 248 12.20 -17.68 34.71
CA ALA A 248 13.27 -18.68 34.72
C ALA A 248 12.95 -19.86 35.64
N SER A 249 12.22 -19.63 36.73
CA SER A 249 11.86 -20.65 37.73
C SER A 249 10.92 -21.73 37.17
N ARG A 250 10.04 -21.34 36.23
CA ARG A 250 9.08 -22.24 35.58
C ARG A 250 9.59 -22.81 34.26
N CYS A 251 10.79 -22.44 33.83
CA CYS A 251 11.34 -22.86 32.54
C CYS A 251 11.99 -24.25 32.68
N ILE A 252 11.59 -25.20 31.82
CA ILE A 252 12.17 -26.54 31.81
C ILE A 252 13.62 -26.48 31.32
N ASN A 253 14.54 -27.06 32.08
CA ASN A 253 15.94 -27.21 31.68
C ASN A 253 16.05 -28.00 30.37
N GLY A 254 16.81 -27.48 29.40
CA GLY A 254 16.98 -28.12 28.09
C GLY A 254 15.91 -27.80 27.04
N CYS A 255 14.75 -27.25 27.40
CA CYS A 255 13.69 -26.90 26.44
C CYS A 255 14.12 -25.78 25.47
N ASN A 256 13.91 -25.93 24.15
CA ASN A 256 14.24 -24.90 23.16
C ASN A 256 13.08 -24.50 22.23
N SER A 257 11.86 -24.96 22.52
CA SER A 257 10.69 -24.79 21.66
C SER A 257 10.38 -23.32 21.33
N CYS A 258 10.65 -22.40 22.26
CA CYS A 258 10.43 -20.97 22.06
C CYS A 258 11.38 -20.34 21.01
N ALA A 259 12.62 -20.82 20.92
CA ALA A 259 13.59 -20.34 19.94
C ALA A 259 13.33 -20.96 18.56
N GLU A 260 13.03 -22.26 18.51
CA GLU A 260 12.73 -23.01 17.27
C GLU A 260 11.50 -22.48 16.53
N ILE A 261 10.45 -22.09 17.27
CA ILE A 261 9.27 -21.53 16.64
C ILE A 261 9.47 -20.07 16.24
N CYS A 262 10.42 -19.34 16.84
CA CYS A 262 10.48 -17.89 16.75
C CYS A 262 10.70 -17.39 15.32
N PRO A 263 9.77 -16.61 14.76
CA PRO A 263 9.89 -16.12 13.39
C PRO A 263 11.07 -15.15 13.17
N GLN A 264 11.54 -14.50 14.24
CA GLN A 264 12.65 -13.54 14.18
C GLN A 264 14.02 -14.20 14.47
N GLY A 265 14.04 -15.52 14.74
CA GLY A 265 15.25 -16.26 15.07
C GLY A 265 15.94 -15.76 16.34
N ILE A 266 15.15 -15.31 17.32
CA ILE A 266 15.63 -14.93 18.66
C ILE A 266 15.37 -16.06 19.65
N SER A 267 16.11 -16.09 20.76
CA SER A 267 15.93 -17.08 21.83
C SER A 267 15.35 -16.46 23.10
N PRO A 268 14.02 -16.53 23.31
CA PRO A 268 13.40 -16.10 24.57
C PRO A 268 13.94 -16.85 25.79
N ARG A 269 14.45 -18.08 25.62
CA ARG A 269 15.10 -18.85 26.70
C ARG A 269 16.36 -18.17 27.23
N LEU A 270 17.16 -17.59 26.33
CA LEU A 270 18.37 -16.85 26.67
C LEU A 270 18.08 -15.37 26.96
N ASP A 271 16.82 -15.02 27.20
CA ASP A 271 16.34 -13.67 27.43
C ASP A 271 16.68 -12.70 26.26
N GLN A 272 16.93 -13.26 25.07
CA GLN A 272 17.18 -12.52 23.83
C GLN A 272 15.86 -12.08 23.23
N THR A 273 15.49 -10.83 23.49
CA THR A 273 14.18 -10.26 23.10
C THR A 273 14.31 -9.04 22.20
N VAL A 274 15.56 -8.62 21.89
CA VAL A 274 15.85 -7.63 20.86
C VAL A 274 15.33 -8.15 19.52
N ASP A 275 14.60 -7.31 18.79
CA ASP A 275 13.91 -7.66 17.53
C ASP A 275 12.62 -8.49 17.71
N CYS A 276 12.15 -8.75 18.95
CA CYS A 276 10.84 -9.38 19.17
C CYS A 276 9.70 -8.52 18.59
N SER A 277 8.84 -9.13 17.79
CA SER A 277 7.66 -8.48 17.19
C SER A 277 6.37 -8.71 17.99
N LEU A 278 6.44 -9.30 19.19
CA LEU A 278 5.27 -9.61 20.04
C LEU A 278 4.17 -10.43 19.32
N CYS A 279 4.55 -11.31 18.38
CA CYS A 279 3.62 -12.17 17.64
C CYS A 279 2.97 -13.26 18.52
N GLY A 280 3.62 -13.65 19.62
CA GLY A 280 3.10 -14.62 20.58
C GLY A 280 3.23 -16.09 20.18
N GLU A 281 3.90 -16.45 19.08
CA GLU A 281 4.10 -17.86 18.70
C GLU A 281 4.82 -18.67 19.78
N CYS A 282 5.88 -18.10 20.37
CA CYS A 282 6.63 -18.74 21.45
C CYS A 282 5.80 -18.98 22.71
N MET A 283 4.83 -18.11 23.00
CA MET A 283 3.93 -18.26 24.17
C MET A 283 2.97 -19.44 23.99
N MET A 284 2.57 -19.73 22.74
CA MET A 284 1.63 -20.81 22.42
C MET A 284 2.27 -22.19 22.48
N VAL A 285 3.56 -22.32 22.13
CA VAL A 285 4.27 -23.61 22.14
C VAL A 285 4.97 -23.90 23.48
N CYS A 286 5.00 -22.94 24.40
CA CYS A 286 5.69 -23.08 25.67
C CYS A 286 4.90 -24.04 26.59
N PRO A 287 5.46 -25.21 26.97
CA PRO A 287 4.73 -26.22 27.74
C PRO A 287 4.39 -25.77 29.17
N THR A 288 5.21 -24.90 29.77
CA THR A 288 5.02 -24.41 31.14
C THR A 288 4.42 -23.01 31.22
N HIS A 289 4.07 -22.42 30.07
CA HIS A 289 3.56 -21.05 29.98
C HIS A 289 4.40 -20.01 30.77
N CYS A 290 5.74 -20.18 30.75
CA CYS A 290 6.67 -19.32 31.48
C CYS A 290 6.97 -17.98 30.75
N LEU A 291 6.38 -17.74 29.58
CA LEU A 291 6.58 -16.53 28.79
C LEU A 291 5.38 -15.58 28.92
N SER A 292 5.64 -14.31 29.23
CA SER A 292 4.60 -13.28 29.36
C SER A 292 5.09 -11.93 28.85
N VAL A 293 4.19 -11.10 28.32
CA VAL A 293 4.52 -9.71 28.02
C VAL A 293 4.51 -8.92 29.32
N ARG A 294 5.64 -8.29 29.63
CA ARG A 294 5.79 -7.48 30.83
C ARG A 294 6.33 -6.10 30.48
N ARG A 295 6.02 -5.14 31.35
CA ARG A 295 6.55 -3.80 31.27
C ARG A 295 8.03 -3.83 31.71
N ARG A 296 8.95 -3.53 30.79
CA ARG A 296 10.39 -3.41 31.05
C ARG A 296 10.74 -2.07 31.68
N ARG A 297 10.05 -1.00 31.28
CA ARG A 297 10.36 0.39 31.64
C ARG A 297 9.08 1.16 31.97
N ARG A 298 9.16 2.17 32.85
CA ARG A 298 8.06 3.15 32.99
C ARG A 298 8.18 4.17 31.86
N LEU A 299 7.07 4.42 31.16
CA LEU A 299 6.98 5.53 30.21
C LEU A 299 7.11 6.84 31.01
N SER A 300 7.98 7.76 30.60
CA SER A 300 8.09 9.02 31.33
C SER A 300 6.79 9.82 31.13
N PRO A 301 6.19 10.39 32.19
CA PRO A 301 4.96 11.15 32.06
C PRO A 301 5.15 12.40 31.19
N ARG A 302 6.39 12.90 31.04
CA ARG A 302 6.72 14.01 30.13
C ARG A 302 6.60 13.62 28.66
N LEU A 303 7.09 12.43 28.27
CA LEU A 303 6.94 11.92 26.89
C LEU A 303 5.48 11.59 26.56
N ALA A 304 4.73 11.04 27.52
CA ALA A 304 3.31 10.76 27.35
C ALA A 304 2.50 12.05 27.17
N LYS A 305 2.76 13.06 28.00
CA LYS A 305 2.12 14.38 27.91
C LYS A 305 2.52 15.13 26.65
N ALA A 306 3.79 15.10 26.25
CA ALA A 306 4.25 15.73 25.01
C ALA A 306 3.61 15.08 23.78
N ALA A 307 3.54 13.75 23.72
CA ALA A 307 2.86 13.05 22.63
C ALA A 307 1.35 13.34 22.59
N LEU A 308 0.67 13.40 23.74
CA LEU A 308 -0.76 13.70 23.84
C LEU A 308 -1.07 15.16 23.49
N LEU A 309 -0.29 16.11 24.02
CA LEU A 309 -0.46 17.54 23.72
C LEU A 309 -0.22 17.79 22.23
N PHE A 310 0.79 17.15 21.65
CA PHE A 310 1.07 17.24 20.22
C PHE A 310 -0.04 16.60 19.38
N TRP A 311 -0.55 15.42 19.78
CA TRP A 311 -1.70 14.75 19.16
C TRP A 311 -2.94 15.64 19.09
N LEU A 312 -3.22 16.40 20.17
CA LEU A 312 -4.32 17.36 20.22
C LEU A 312 -4.11 18.57 19.29
N VAL A 313 -2.87 19.00 19.10
CA VAL A 313 -2.52 20.15 18.23
C VAL A 313 -2.50 19.75 16.75
N SER A 314 -2.13 18.51 16.43
CA SER A 314 -2.07 17.99 15.06
C SER A 314 -3.41 17.45 14.53
N ALA A 315 -4.46 17.40 15.36
CA ALA A 315 -5.80 16.95 14.97
C ALA A 315 -6.64 18.02 14.24
N GLY A 316 -6.09 19.20 13.96
CA GLY A 316 -6.73 20.19 13.08
C GLY A 316 -6.80 19.68 11.63
N PRO A 317 -7.79 20.11 10.83
CA PRO A 317 -7.85 19.76 9.42
C PRO A 317 -6.64 20.36 8.70
N LEU A 318 -5.60 19.56 8.51
CA LEU A 318 -4.56 19.81 7.53
C LEU A 318 -5.19 19.62 6.16
N PHE A 319 -5.79 20.70 5.66
CA PHE A 319 -6.15 20.86 4.26
C PHE A 319 -4.88 20.67 3.44
N ALA A 320 -4.71 19.48 2.87
CA ALA A 320 -3.82 19.31 1.76
C ALA A 320 -4.48 20.04 0.59
N HIS A 321 -3.91 21.18 0.22
CA HIS A 321 -4.29 21.94 -0.96
C HIS A 321 -4.18 21.01 -2.17
N HIS A 322 -5.26 20.90 -2.94
CA HIS A 322 -5.34 20.09 -4.15
C HIS A 322 -4.16 20.40 -5.08
N PHE A 323 -3.35 19.38 -5.39
CA PHE A 323 -2.31 19.49 -6.42
C PHE A 323 -3.00 19.44 -7.79
N LYS A 324 -2.64 20.36 -8.69
CA LYS A 324 -3.11 20.52 -10.09
C LYS A 324 -4.40 21.31 -10.37
N GLY A 325 -5.04 21.98 -9.41
CA GLY A 325 -5.96 23.10 -9.70
C GLY A 325 -7.04 22.84 -10.77
N LEU A 326 -7.55 21.61 -10.88
CA LEU A 326 -8.68 21.30 -11.76
C LEU A 326 -9.93 21.97 -11.19
N PRO A 327 -10.59 22.90 -11.92
CA PRO A 327 -11.90 23.37 -11.53
C PRO A 327 -12.89 22.21 -11.67
N HIS A 328 -13.77 22.04 -10.68
CA HIS A 328 -14.79 20.99 -10.69
C HIS A 328 -16.16 21.62 -10.49
N TYR A 329 -16.58 22.52 -11.39
CA TYR A 329 -17.96 23.02 -11.46
C TYR A 329 -18.34 23.53 -12.86
N ASN A 330 -19.01 22.69 -13.66
CA ASN A 330 -20.28 23.06 -14.32
C ASN A 330 -20.97 21.84 -14.94
N TYR A 331 -21.98 21.34 -14.23
CA TYR A 331 -22.80 20.16 -14.56
C TYR A 331 -24.02 20.53 -15.43
N PHE A 332 -23.80 20.95 -16.67
CA PHE A 332 -24.88 20.98 -17.66
C PHE A 332 -24.33 20.52 -19.02
N GLU A 333 -24.95 19.44 -19.53
CA GLU A 333 -24.74 18.77 -20.84
C GLU A 333 -23.74 17.58 -20.87
N ASN A 334 -24.32 16.37 -20.92
CA ASN A 334 -23.82 15.11 -21.46
C ASN A 334 -22.29 14.95 -21.68
N TYR A 335 -21.57 14.50 -20.67
CA TYR A 335 -20.23 13.93 -20.85
C TYR A 335 -20.06 12.61 -20.07
N PRO A 336 -19.58 11.52 -20.70
CA PRO A 336 -18.97 10.40 -19.97
C PRO A 336 -17.63 10.90 -19.41
N GLN A 337 -17.49 10.92 -18.08
CA GLN A 337 -16.32 11.45 -17.39
C GLN A 337 -15.70 10.40 -16.47
N VAL A 338 -14.75 9.63 -17.00
CA VAL A 338 -13.59 9.13 -16.25
C VAL A 338 -12.40 9.13 -17.22
N PRO A 339 -11.27 9.79 -16.89
CA PRO A 339 -10.00 9.57 -17.58
C PRO A 339 -9.66 8.09 -17.63
N GLU A 340 -9.38 7.52 -18.79
CA GLU A 340 -8.82 6.17 -18.83
C GLU A 340 -7.38 6.19 -18.33
N GLU A 341 -6.57 7.09 -18.91
CA GLU A 341 -5.13 7.17 -18.68
C GLU A 341 -4.63 8.62 -18.86
N GLU A 342 -3.73 9.06 -17.97
CA GLU A 342 -2.98 10.32 -18.08
C GLU A 342 -1.56 10.01 -18.56
N PHE A 343 -1.16 10.62 -19.67
CA PHE A 343 0.19 10.53 -20.24
C PHE A 343 0.90 11.86 -20.05
N LEU A 344 2.15 11.80 -19.59
CA LEU A 344 2.95 12.99 -19.32
C LEU A 344 4.05 13.15 -20.38
N GLY A 345 4.21 14.38 -20.85
CA GLY A 345 5.31 14.82 -21.69
C GLY A 345 6.01 16.02 -21.08
N GLN A 346 7.27 16.25 -21.45
CA GLN A 346 8.00 17.43 -21.04
C GLN A 346 8.77 18.04 -22.20
N ALA A 347 8.76 19.37 -22.31
CA ALA A 347 9.60 20.12 -23.24
C ALA A 347 10.20 21.33 -22.52
N GLY A 348 11.47 21.20 -22.13
CA GLY A 348 12.16 22.20 -21.31
C GLY A 348 11.49 22.36 -19.95
N GLU A 349 10.94 23.54 -19.70
CA GLU A 349 10.30 23.93 -18.43
C GLU A 349 8.81 23.60 -18.36
N TYR A 350 8.22 23.08 -19.45
CA TYR A 350 6.80 22.78 -19.52
C TYR A 350 6.54 21.29 -19.38
N GLU A 351 5.69 20.92 -18.43
CA GLU A 351 5.05 19.62 -18.32
C GLU A 351 3.71 19.66 -19.08
N MET A 352 3.40 18.58 -19.78
CA MET A 352 2.23 18.44 -20.61
C MET A 352 1.51 17.18 -20.15
N SER A 353 0.25 17.31 -19.75
CA SER A 353 -0.60 16.22 -19.31
C SER A 353 -1.68 15.97 -20.35
N LEU A 354 -1.60 14.82 -21.02
CA LEU A 354 -2.56 14.33 -21.99
C LEU A 354 -3.48 13.33 -21.30
N VAL A 355 -4.77 13.62 -21.27
CA VAL A 355 -5.80 12.74 -20.73
C VAL A 355 -6.63 12.20 -21.88
N VAL A 356 -6.74 10.87 -21.94
CA VAL A 356 -7.55 10.17 -22.94
C VAL A 356 -8.90 9.80 -22.32
N TYR A 357 -9.97 10.14 -23.01
CA TYR A 357 -11.32 9.66 -22.73
C TYR A 357 -11.79 8.82 -23.91
N ASP A 358 -11.94 7.52 -23.70
CA ASP A 358 -12.80 6.69 -24.52
C ASP A 358 -14.22 6.69 -23.92
N PHE A 359 -15.19 6.12 -24.62
CA PHE A 359 -16.55 5.98 -24.10
C PHE A 359 -16.63 4.87 -23.04
N GLN A 360 -16.06 5.09 -21.85
CA GLN A 360 -16.14 4.10 -20.76
C GLN A 360 -17.57 3.91 -20.24
N GLY A 361 -17.98 2.63 -20.16
CA GLY A 361 -19.20 2.16 -19.51
C GLY A 361 -20.21 1.48 -20.44
N ILE A 362 -19.94 1.46 -21.74
CA ILE A 362 -20.76 0.81 -22.75
C ILE A 362 -19.86 -0.19 -23.48
N HIS A 363 -20.25 -1.47 -23.56
CA HIS A 363 -19.51 -2.43 -24.39
C HIS A 363 -19.41 -1.88 -25.82
N SER A 364 -18.27 -2.04 -26.49
CA SER A 364 -18.05 -1.49 -27.84
C SER A 364 -19.14 -1.85 -28.85
N GLN A 365 -19.79 -3.00 -28.67
CA GLN A 365 -20.94 -3.48 -29.45
C GLN A 365 -22.21 -2.61 -29.31
N ASN A 366 -22.26 -1.79 -28.26
CA ASN A 366 -23.41 -0.98 -27.86
C ASN A 366 -23.15 0.53 -28.03
N ILE A 367 -22.00 0.91 -28.61
CA ILE A 367 -21.66 2.31 -28.93
C ILE A 367 -21.90 2.52 -30.43
N GLU A 368 -22.53 3.64 -30.80
CA GLU A 368 -22.74 3.98 -32.21
C GLU A 368 -21.42 4.24 -32.96
N ASP A 369 -20.43 4.83 -32.27
CA ASP A 369 -19.09 5.09 -32.79
C ASP A 369 -18.00 4.69 -31.74
N PRO A 370 -17.63 3.40 -31.66
CA PRO A 370 -16.72 2.87 -30.64
C PRO A 370 -15.27 3.36 -30.81
N GLU A 371 -14.92 3.93 -31.95
CA GLU A 371 -13.58 4.41 -32.26
C GLU A 371 -13.38 5.88 -31.87
N ASN A 372 -14.43 6.58 -31.47
CA ASN A 372 -14.35 8.01 -31.21
C ASN A 372 -13.71 8.32 -29.85
N VAL A 373 -12.50 8.89 -29.87
CA VAL A 373 -11.71 9.22 -28.69
C VAL A 373 -11.59 10.74 -28.55
N ARG A 374 -11.70 11.22 -27.31
CA ARG A 374 -11.44 12.63 -26.97
C ARG A 374 -10.20 12.76 -26.10
N LEU A 375 -9.28 13.60 -26.56
CA LEU A 375 -8.00 13.88 -25.95
C LEU A 375 -8.03 15.28 -25.35
N PHE A 376 -7.64 15.41 -24.09
CA PHE A 376 -7.53 16.68 -23.38
C PHE A 376 -6.09 16.91 -22.98
N LEU A 377 -5.60 18.12 -23.18
CA LEU A 377 -4.22 18.49 -22.89
C LEU A 377 -4.18 19.70 -21.98
N LEU A 378 -3.45 19.56 -20.88
CA LEU A 378 -3.04 20.65 -20.01
C LEU A 378 -1.53 20.87 -20.18
N VAL A 379 -1.11 22.12 -20.30
CA VAL A 379 0.31 22.49 -20.39
C VAL A 379 0.66 23.38 -19.20
N PHE A 380 1.70 23.03 -18.46
CA PHE A 380 2.04 23.65 -17.18
C PHE A 380 3.53 24.01 -17.12
N ASN A 381 3.85 25.23 -16.74
CA ASN A 381 5.23 25.67 -16.55
C ASN A 381 5.70 25.34 -15.13
N LEU A 382 6.74 24.51 -15.02
CA LEU A 382 7.29 24.01 -13.76
C LEU A 382 8.08 25.06 -12.97
N LEU A 383 8.67 26.07 -13.61
CA LEU A 383 9.47 27.09 -12.91
C LEU A 383 8.60 28.09 -12.15
N ASN A 384 7.49 28.52 -12.75
CA ASN A 384 6.62 29.55 -12.17
C ASN A 384 5.27 29.01 -11.69
N SER A 385 5.03 27.70 -11.84
CA SER A 385 3.80 27.02 -11.43
C SER A 385 2.52 27.63 -12.04
N ARG A 386 2.56 27.98 -13.33
CA ARG A 386 1.40 28.52 -14.07
C ARG A 386 1.03 27.65 -15.28
N VAL A 387 -0.26 27.63 -15.60
CA VAL A 387 -0.79 27.01 -16.81
C VAL A 387 -0.38 27.83 -18.03
N TYR A 388 -0.03 27.17 -19.13
CA TYR A 388 0.29 27.80 -20.40
C TYR A 388 -1.00 28.04 -21.21
N HIS A 389 -1.22 29.29 -21.60
CA HIS A 389 -2.43 29.74 -22.31
C HIS A 389 -2.18 30.18 -23.76
N GLY A 390 -0.93 30.08 -24.23
CA GLY A 390 -0.48 30.61 -25.51
C GLY A 390 -0.83 29.75 -26.71
N GLU A 391 -0.28 30.12 -27.86
CA GLU A 391 -0.51 29.43 -29.11
C GLU A 391 0.18 28.06 -29.15
N LEU A 392 -0.52 27.02 -29.60
CA LEU A 392 0.07 25.69 -29.81
C LEU A 392 -0.51 24.93 -31.00
N THR A 393 0.31 24.08 -31.61
CA THR A 393 -0.16 23.03 -32.54
C THR A 393 -0.22 21.68 -31.83
N PHE A 394 -1.38 21.02 -31.93
CA PHE A 394 -1.65 19.68 -31.43
C PHE A 394 -1.75 18.72 -32.62
N GLU A 395 -0.85 17.73 -32.71
CA GLU A 395 -0.88 16.71 -33.75
C GLU A 395 -1.05 15.31 -33.15
N ILE A 396 -1.97 14.52 -33.68
CA ILE A 396 -2.08 13.09 -33.37
C ILE A 396 -1.33 12.30 -34.44
N LEU A 397 -0.47 11.38 -34.03
CA LEU A 397 0.42 10.59 -34.86
C LEU A 397 0.12 9.09 -34.70
N ASP A 398 0.24 8.37 -35.80
CA ASP A 398 0.34 6.90 -35.86
C ASP A 398 1.63 6.57 -36.62
N GLY A 399 2.68 6.19 -35.88
CA GLY A 399 4.05 6.20 -36.37
C GLY A 399 4.49 7.59 -36.86
N ASP A 400 4.92 7.68 -38.13
CA ASP A 400 5.29 8.96 -38.77
C ASP A 400 4.11 9.69 -39.42
N ARG A 401 2.92 9.08 -39.45
CA ARG A 401 1.75 9.62 -40.13
C ARG A 401 0.97 10.55 -39.20
N VAL A 402 0.73 11.79 -39.65
CA VAL A 402 -0.14 12.75 -38.96
C VAL A 402 -1.61 12.41 -39.24
N LEU A 403 -2.33 11.96 -38.21
CA LEU A 403 -3.76 11.64 -38.26
C LEU A 403 -4.65 12.86 -38.09
N LEU A 404 -4.20 13.85 -37.30
CA LEU A 404 -4.86 15.12 -37.03
C LEU A 404 -3.78 16.16 -36.78
N SER A 405 -3.92 17.38 -37.30
CA SER A 405 -3.12 18.54 -36.91
C SER A 405 -4.08 19.71 -36.69
N LYS A 406 -4.07 20.28 -35.48
CA LYS A 406 -4.96 21.37 -35.10
C LYS A 406 -4.16 22.44 -34.36
N ARG A 407 -4.18 23.66 -34.89
CA ARG A 407 -3.56 24.83 -34.29
C ARG A 407 -4.58 25.57 -33.42
N TYR A 408 -4.15 25.99 -32.24
CA TYR A 408 -4.94 26.73 -31.27
C TYR A 408 -4.24 28.05 -31.00
N GLU A 409 -4.92 29.17 -31.23
CA GLU A 409 -4.40 30.50 -30.88
C GLU A 409 -4.29 30.71 -29.36
N LYS A 410 -5.10 29.98 -28.57
CA LYS A 410 -5.11 29.99 -27.11
C LYS A 410 -5.78 28.74 -26.55
N ALA A 411 -5.57 28.48 -25.26
CA ALA A 411 -6.29 27.44 -24.53
C ALA A 411 -7.81 27.65 -24.59
N GLN A 412 -8.55 26.56 -24.76
CA GLN A 412 -10.01 26.51 -24.74
C GLN A 412 -10.48 25.96 -23.38
N LEU A 413 -11.79 25.74 -23.20
CA LEU A 413 -12.41 25.01 -22.06
C LEU A 413 -11.55 24.95 -20.78
N GLU A 414 -11.68 25.96 -19.91
CA GLU A 414 -11.01 25.96 -18.59
C GLU A 414 -9.48 25.80 -18.61
N ASN A 415 -8.82 26.37 -19.64
CA ASN A 415 -7.36 26.39 -19.83
C ASN A 415 -6.76 25.09 -20.40
N MET A 416 -7.54 24.35 -21.18
CA MET A 416 -7.14 23.09 -21.79
C MET A 416 -7.27 23.12 -23.32
N TYR A 417 -6.56 22.23 -23.99
CA TYR A 417 -6.65 22.01 -25.42
C TYR A 417 -7.30 20.65 -25.65
N SER A 418 -8.26 20.56 -26.56
CA SER A 418 -9.00 19.31 -26.77
C SER A 418 -9.13 18.92 -28.23
N ALA A 419 -8.69 17.71 -28.55
CA ALA A 419 -8.83 17.11 -29.88
C ALA A 419 -9.78 15.91 -29.81
N GLN A 420 -10.53 15.68 -30.89
CA GLN A 420 -11.40 14.52 -31.03
C GLN A 420 -11.08 13.82 -32.34
N ARG A 421 -10.96 12.49 -32.30
CA ARG A 421 -10.63 11.68 -33.48
C ARG A 421 -11.11 10.25 -33.32
N ASN A 422 -11.51 9.65 -34.44
CA ASN A 422 -11.76 8.21 -34.49
C ASN A 422 -10.41 7.49 -34.59
N LEU A 423 -10.05 6.77 -33.53
CA LEU A 423 -8.85 5.95 -33.38
C LEU A 423 -9.29 4.51 -33.12
N SER A 424 -8.52 3.55 -33.61
CA SER A 424 -8.77 2.14 -33.32
C SER A 424 -8.76 1.90 -31.80
N ASP A 425 -9.59 0.98 -31.32
CA ASP A 425 -9.67 0.55 -29.91
C ASP A 425 -8.34 -0.05 -29.38
N THR A 426 -7.44 -0.35 -30.31
CA THR A 426 -6.09 -0.85 -30.06
C THR A 426 -5.10 -0.15 -31.00
N GLY A 427 -3.99 0.36 -30.45
CA GLY A 427 -2.95 1.00 -31.24
C GLY A 427 -1.92 1.78 -30.42
N ASP A 428 -0.73 1.96 -31.00
CA ASP A 428 0.32 2.81 -30.46
C ASP A 428 0.30 4.16 -31.19
N TYR A 429 -0.07 5.22 -30.48
CA TYR A 429 -0.21 6.57 -31.00
C TYR A 429 0.77 7.52 -30.31
N ALA A 430 0.91 8.72 -30.85
CA ALA A 430 1.61 9.79 -30.15
C ALA A 430 0.93 11.13 -30.38
N VAL A 431 1.07 12.05 -29.43
CA VAL A 431 0.68 13.44 -29.60
C VAL A 431 1.95 14.28 -29.72
N ARG A 432 2.13 14.98 -30.85
CA ARG A 432 3.16 16.00 -31.00
C ARG A 432 2.57 17.38 -30.71
N LEU A 433 3.23 18.10 -29.82
CA LEU A 433 2.85 19.43 -29.38
C LEU A 433 3.95 20.40 -29.78
N THR A 434 3.59 21.52 -30.41
CA THR A 434 4.51 22.62 -30.73
C THR A 434 4.01 23.90 -30.08
N LEU A 435 4.77 24.45 -29.13
CA LEU A 435 4.48 25.72 -28.46
C LEU A 435 5.07 26.86 -29.30
N HIS A 436 4.22 27.67 -29.93
CA HIS A 436 4.69 28.72 -30.85
C HIS A 436 5.19 29.96 -30.14
N ASP A 437 4.58 30.31 -29.01
CA ASP A 437 4.93 31.53 -28.25
C ASP A 437 6.24 31.42 -27.46
N ASP A 438 6.82 30.21 -27.35
CA ASP A 438 8.05 29.94 -26.58
C ASP A 438 9.16 29.33 -27.45
N GLY A 439 9.42 29.94 -28.61
CA GLY A 439 10.53 29.56 -29.48
C GLY A 439 10.33 28.26 -30.26
N GLY A 440 9.08 27.84 -30.46
CA GLY A 440 8.75 26.67 -31.27
C GLY A 440 9.10 25.32 -30.61
N ARG A 441 9.16 25.27 -29.27
CA ARG A 441 9.50 24.05 -28.53
C ARG A 441 8.53 22.92 -28.85
N GLN A 442 9.07 21.72 -29.04
CA GLN A 442 8.30 20.53 -29.37
C GLN A 442 8.35 19.47 -28.27
N CYS A 443 7.24 18.79 -28.06
CA CYS A 443 7.13 17.59 -27.23
C CYS A 443 6.39 16.49 -28.01
N VAL A 444 6.78 15.23 -27.81
CA VAL A 444 6.06 14.08 -28.34
C VAL A 444 5.68 13.17 -27.17
N ILE A 445 4.38 12.93 -27.00
CA ILE A 445 3.81 12.12 -25.91
C ILE A 445 3.27 10.83 -26.51
N PRO A 446 3.95 9.69 -26.36
CA PRO A 446 3.40 8.41 -26.80
C PRO A 446 2.23 8.00 -25.89
N PHE A 447 1.18 7.45 -26.47
CA PHE A 447 0.04 6.87 -25.75
C PHE A 447 -0.45 5.60 -26.46
N ARG A 448 -0.95 4.63 -25.71
CA ARG A 448 -1.45 3.36 -26.25
C ARG A 448 -2.93 3.23 -25.95
N LEU A 449 -3.71 2.89 -26.97
CA LEU A 449 -5.07 2.38 -26.79
C LEU A 449 -5.00 0.86 -26.72
N SER A 450 -5.63 0.24 -25.73
CA SER A 450 -5.63 -1.20 -25.55
C SER A 450 -6.97 -1.69 -25.01
N SER A 451 -7.77 -2.31 -25.86
CA SER A 451 -9.02 -3.00 -25.47
C SER A 451 -8.80 -4.21 -24.53
N GLN A 452 -7.55 -4.59 -24.22
CA GLN A 452 -7.23 -5.66 -23.30
C GLN A 452 -6.65 -5.15 -21.98
N THR A 453 -7.52 -4.91 -20.99
CA THR A 453 -7.09 -5.06 -19.61
C THR A 453 -6.82 -6.55 -19.38
N THR A 454 -5.57 -6.95 -19.19
CA THR A 454 -5.28 -8.32 -18.72
C THR A 454 -6.04 -8.51 -17.42
N HIS A 455 -6.79 -9.60 -17.24
CA HIS A 455 -7.61 -9.77 -16.04
C HIS A 455 -6.82 -10.40 -14.86
N TRP A 456 -5.73 -9.77 -14.42
CA TRP A 456 -4.98 -10.25 -13.25
C TRP A 456 -5.80 -10.18 -11.96
N GLY A 457 -6.83 -9.32 -11.91
CA GLY A 457 -7.70 -9.17 -10.74
C GLY A 457 -8.30 -10.47 -10.22
N ARG A 458 -8.76 -11.37 -11.11
CA ARG A 458 -9.31 -12.68 -10.71
C ARG A 458 -8.24 -13.59 -10.09
N TRP A 459 -7.03 -13.58 -10.65
CA TRP A 459 -5.91 -14.38 -10.16
C TRP A 459 -5.34 -13.85 -8.85
N ILE A 460 -5.28 -12.52 -8.70
CA ILE A 460 -4.86 -11.87 -7.46
C ILE A 460 -5.90 -12.11 -6.35
N ALA A 461 -7.19 -11.99 -6.66
CA ALA A 461 -8.26 -12.34 -5.72
C ALA A 461 -8.17 -13.82 -5.29
N LEU A 462 -7.95 -14.75 -6.23
CA LEU A 462 -7.74 -16.16 -5.93
C LEU A 462 -6.51 -16.38 -5.03
N GLY A 463 -5.39 -15.73 -5.34
CA GLY A 463 -4.17 -15.79 -4.54
C GLY A 463 -4.39 -15.30 -3.10
N LEU A 464 -5.14 -14.20 -2.93
CA LEU A 464 -5.51 -13.67 -1.62
C LEU A 464 -6.44 -14.65 -0.87
N LEU A 465 -7.41 -15.27 -1.54
CA LEU A 465 -8.28 -16.29 -0.92
C LEU A 465 -7.47 -17.49 -0.43
N VAL A 466 -6.53 -17.98 -1.24
CA VAL A 466 -5.61 -19.07 -0.84
C VAL A 466 -4.78 -18.65 0.37
N LEU A 467 -4.23 -17.43 0.36
CA LEU A 467 -3.46 -16.89 1.48
C LEU A 467 -4.29 -16.84 2.78
N ILE A 468 -5.53 -16.35 2.69
CA ILE A 468 -6.47 -16.28 3.81
C ILE A 468 -6.81 -17.69 4.31
N ALA A 469 -7.08 -18.65 3.41
CA ALA A 469 -7.41 -20.02 3.78
C ALA A 469 -6.25 -20.70 4.52
N VAL A 470 -5.02 -20.63 3.98
CA VAL A 470 -3.81 -21.22 4.60
C VAL A 470 -3.57 -20.65 5.99
N THR A 471 -3.82 -19.34 6.18
CA THR A 471 -3.59 -18.66 7.46
C THR A 471 -4.70 -18.92 8.46
N ALA A 472 -5.96 -18.99 8.02
CA ALA A 472 -7.12 -19.37 8.84
C ALA A 472 -7.01 -20.81 9.39
N VAL A 473 -6.58 -21.76 8.56
CA VAL A 473 -6.29 -23.14 9.00
C VAL A 473 -5.21 -23.14 10.09
N GLY A 474 -4.17 -22.33 9.92
CA GLY A 474 -3.14 -22.12 10.93
C GLY A 474 -3.68 -21.58 12.25
N ALA A 475 -4.56 -20.58 12.21
CA ALA A 475 -5.20 -19.99 13.38
C ALA A 475 -6.10 -20.99 14.11
N ARG A 476 -6.91 -21.76 13.37
CA ARG A 476 -7.79 -22.81 13.94
C ARG A 476 -6.97 -23.86 14.66
N LYS A 477 -5.87 -24.33 14.06
CA LYS A 477 -4.98 -25.31 14.71
C LYS A 477 -4.36 -24.76 15.99
N ALA A 478 -3.92 -23.49 15.99
CA ALA A 478 -3.38 -22.85 17.18
C ALA A 478 -4.43 -22.72 18.31
N ARG A 479 -5.68 -22.38 17.96
CA ARG A 479 -6.78 -22.29 18.93
C ARG A 479 -7.14 -23.65 19.53
N LEU A 480 -7.24 -24.69 18.72
CA LEU A 480 -7.50 -26.06 19.20
C LEU A 480 -6.43 -26.54 20.18
N VAL A 481 -5.17 -26.20 19.96
CA VAL A 481 -4.09 -26.51 20.91
C VAL A 481 -4.31 -25.77 22.23
N GLN A 482 -4.68 -24.49 22.18
CA GLN A 482 -4.97 -23.71 23.38
C GLN A 482 -6.16 -24.28 24.16
N ASP A 483 -7.27 -24.59 23.48
CA ASP A 483 -8.47 -25.15 24.10
C ASP A 483 -8.16 -26.48 24.80
N ARG A 484 -7.28 -27.31 24.21
CA ARG A 484 -6.79 -28.56 24.84
C ARG A 484 -5.94 -28.29 26.07
N CYS A 485 -5.02 -27.32 26.03
CA CYS A 485 -4.21 -26.93 27.19
C CYS A 485 -5.08 -26.38 28.33
N GLU A 486 -6.05 -25.52 28.01
CA GLU A 486 -7.01 -24.99 29.00
C GLU A 486 -7.87 -26.10 29.60
N ALA A 487 -8.37 -27.04 28.78
CA ALA A 487 -9.11 -28.20 29.27
C ALA A 487 -8.24 -29.10 30.18
N HIS A 488 -7.00 -29.37 29.80
CA HIS A 488 -6.07 -30.14 30.61
C HIS A 488 -5.78 -29.46 31.96
N ASN A 489 -5.52 -28.15 31.96
CA ASN A 489 -5.29 -27.39 33.18
C ASN A 489 -6.53 -27.36 34.09
N ARG A 490 -7.73 -27.21 33.51
CA ARG A 490 -8.99 -27.32 34.27
C ARG A 490 -9.12 -28.68 34.96
N ASN A 491 -8.81 -29.77 34.25
CA ASN A 491 -8.87 -31.13 34.78
C ASN A 491 -7.84 -31.37 35.90
N LEU A 492 -6.63 -30.82 35.79
CA LEU A 492 -5.61 -30.85 36.85
C LEU A 492 -6.05 -30.05 38.08
N SER A 493 -6.65 -28.87 37.89
CA SER A 493 -7.15 -28.08 39.02
C SER A 493 -8.37 -28.71 39.71
N SER A 494 -9.25 -29.40 38.98
CA SER A 494 -10.41 -30.06 39.58
C SER A 494 -10.02 -31.32 40.36
N THR A 495 -8.98 -32.04 39.93
CA THR A 495 -8.45 -33.21 40.66
C THR A 495 -7.67 -32.82 41.91
N ALA A 496 -7.00 -31.66 41.92
CA ALA A 496 -6.32 -31.14 43.11
C ALA A 496 -7.27 -30.61 44.21
N TYR A 497 -8.55 -30.38 43.92
CA TYR A 497 -9.58 -29.99 44.91
C TYR A 497 -10.36 -31.20 45.46
N THR A 498 -10.20 -32.38 44.87
CA THR A 498 -10.87 -33.63 45.29
C THR A 498 -9.97 -34.59 46.06
N GLN A 499 -8.70 -34.23 46.23
CA GLN A 499 -7.78 -34.79 47.23
C GLN A 499 -7.61 -33.79 48.36
#